data_AF-A0A941NFS6-F1
#
_entry.id   AF-A0A941NFS6-F1
#
_cell.length_a   1.000
_cell.length_b   1.000
_cell.length_c   1.000
_cell.angle_alpha   90.00
_cell.angle_beta   90.00
_cell.angle_gamma   90.00
#
_symmetry.space_group_name_H-M   'P 1'
#
loop_
_entity.id
_entity.type
_entity.pdbx_description
1 polymer ?
#
loop_
_entity_poly.entity_id
_entity_poly.type
_entity_poly.pdbx_seq_one_letter_code
_entity_poly.pdbx_strand_id
1 'polypeptide(L)'
;IDVNMFAVGDPAVAELFLRGDDGDPTLTRTQMFAYLNLVNTQLFLAEDQFYQHSEGLIGDDHHAGLVAWLKYGRGVNPGFRAMWEILRGLYRGEFRAFIDGTVREAASISPPDVHVQWLASVATERERTKGTPGASP
;
A
#
# COMPACT_ATOMS: atom_id res chain seq x y z
N ILE A 1 3.74 5.11 -15.06
CA ILE A 1 3.16 6.38 -14.57
C ILE A 1 3.29 6.36 -13.06
N ASP A 2 4.06 7.29 -12.51
CA ASP A 2 4.51 7.31 -11.11
C ASP A 2 3.43 7.95 -10.22
N VAL A 3 2.35 7.21 -9.95
CA VAL A 3 1.18 7.71 -9.21
C VAL A 3 1.54 8.10 -7.77
N ASN A 4 2.63 7.55 -7.24
CA ASN A 4 3.14 7.88 -5.92
C ASN A 4 3.75 9.28 -5.84
N MET A 5 4.31 9.85 -6.91
CA MET A 5 4.96 11.17 -6.84
C MET A 5 3.96 12.33 -6.66
N PHE A 6 2.74 12.23 -7.19
CA PHE A 6 1.75 13.31 -7.07
C PHE A 6 1.00 13.29 -5.74
N ALA A 7 0.79 12.11 -5.13
CA ALA A 7 0.16 12.01 -3.82
C ALA A 7 1.03 12.55 -2.68
N VAL A 8 2.36 12.51 -2.84
CA VAL A 8 3.32 13.02 -1.83
C VAL A 8 3.47 14.54 -1.90
N GLY A 9 3.16 15.17 -3.04
CA GLY A 9 3.31 16.62 -3.23
C GLY A 9 2.13 17.47 -2.75
N ASP A 10 0.93 16.88 -2.65
CA ASP A 10 -0.29 17.55 -2.18
C ASP A 10 -0.78 16.93 -0.86
N PRO A 11 -0.67 17.66 0.27
CA PRO A 11 -1.13 17.18 1.58
C PRO A 11 -2.60 16.72 1.59
N ALA A 12 -3.47 17.32 0.76
CA ALA A 12 -4.87 16.94 0.69
C ALA A 12 -5.06 15.55 0.06
N VAL A 13 -4.22 15.20 -0.92
CA VAL A 13 -4.21 13.87 -1.53
C VAL A 13 -3.63 12.84 -0.57
N ALA A 14 -2.56 13.18 0.15
CA ALA A 14 -1.98 12.32 1.18
C ALA A 14 -2.99 12.04 2.31
N GLU A 15 -3.68 13.07 2.81
CA GLU A 15 -4.73 12.93 3.83
C GLU A 15 -5.88 12.05 3.32
N LEU A 16 -6.34 12.29 2.08
CA LEU A 16 -7.37 11.46 1.47
C LEU A 16 -6.94 9.98 1.39
N PHE A 17 -5.69 9.72 1.01
CA PHE A 17 -5.19 8.36 0.89
C PHE A 17 -5.18 7.64 2.24
N LEU A 18 -4.71 8.31 3.30
CA LEU A 18 -4.71 7.77 4.67
C LEU A 18 -6.14 7.49 5.16
N ARG A 19 -7.02 8.49 5.08
CA ARG A 19 -8.42 8.35 5.50
C ARG A 19 -9.17 7.30 4.68
N GLY A 20 -8.85 7.21 3.40
CA GLY A 20 -9.35 6.20 2.48
C GLY A 20 -8.94 4.79 2.92
N ASP A 21 -7.65 4.56 3.17
CA ASP A 21 -7.15 3.27 3.64
C ASP A 21 -7.73 2.90 5.02
N ASP A 22 -7.86 3.87 5.94
CA ASP A 22 -8.51 3.68 7.25
C ASP A 22 -10.01 3.35 7.15
N GLY A 23 -10.62 3.57 5.99
CA GLY A 23 -12.05 3.34 5.77
C GLY A 23 -12.93 4.37 6.49
N ASP A 24 -12.48 5.62 6.57
CA ASP A 24 -13.18 6.71 7.24
C ASP A 24 -14.61 6.90 6.66
N PRO A 25 -15.68 6.66 7.47
CA PRO A 25 -17.06 6.75 7.00
C PRO A 25 -17.53 8.19 6.75
N THR A 26 -16.72 9.19 7.12
CA THR A 26 -17.04 10.61 6.93
C THR A 26 -16.53 11.18 5.61
N LEU A 27 -15.86 10.37 4.78
CA LEU A 27 -15.46 10.78 3.44
C LEU A 27 -16.70 11.18 2.62
N THR A 28 -16.63 12.37 2.02
CA THR A 28 -17.66 12.81 1.08
C THR A 28 -17.67 11.92 -0.16
N ARG A 29 -18.77 11.95 -0.92
CA ARG A 29 -18.88 11.19 -2.17
C ARG A 29 -17.74 11.50 -3.15
N THR A 30 -17.33 12.76 -3.26
CA THR A 30 -16.23 13.18 -4.14
C THR A 30 -14.88 12.63 -3.66
N GLN A 31 -14.62 12.69 -2.35
CA GLN A 31 -13.41 12.13 -1.76
C GLN A 31 -13.35 10.60 -1.93
N MET A 32 -14.45 9.90 -1.66
CA MET A 32 -14.56 8.46 -1.89
C MET A 32 -14.28 8.12 -3.37
N PHE A 33 -14.84 8.88 -4.31
CA PHE A 33 -14.59 8.65 -5.73
C PHE A 33 -13.13 8.92 -6.13
N ALA A 34 -12.50 9.94 -5.57
CA ALA A 34 -11.08 10.19 -5.77
C ALA A 34 -10.22 9.03 -5.22
N TYR A 35 -10.52 8.54 -4.02
CA TYR A 35 -9.85 7.36 -3.45
C TYR A 35 -10.06 6.10 -4.29
N LEU A 36 -11.28 5.86 -4.80
CA LEU A 36 -11.56 4.77 -5.74
C LEU A 36 -10.65 4.81 -6.97
N ASN A 37 -10.45 5.99 -7.57
CA ASN A 37 -9.58 6.13 -8.74
C ASN A 37 -8.09 5.89 -8.41
N LEU A 38 -7.66 6.31 -7.22
CA LEU A 38 -6.31 6.02 -6.73
C LEU A 38 -6.09 4.51 -6.58
N VAL A 39 -7.00 3.81 -5.90
CA VAL A 39 -6.95 2.35 -5.74
C VAL A 39 -6.99 1.64 -7.09
N ASN A 40 -7.89 2.03 -7.98
CA ASN A 40 -8.03 1.42 -9.31
C ASN A 40 -6.76 1.55 -10.15
N THR A 41 -6.10 2.71 -10.10
CA THR A 41 -4.84 2.93 -10.83
C THR A 41 -3.72 2.05 -10.27
N GLN A 42 -3.65 1.90 -8.95
CA GLN A 42 -2.67 1.01 -8.31
C GLN A 42 -2.94 -0.46 -8.65
N LEU A 43 -4.20 -0.88 -8.73
CA LEU A 43 -4.57 -2.23 -9.16
C LEU A 43 -4.21 -2.49 -10.63
N PHE A 44 -4.34 -1.51 -11.54
CA PHE A 44 -3.86 -1.66 -12.92
C PHE A 44 -2.34 -1.87 -13.00
N LEU A 45 -1.56 -1.14 -12.20
CA LEU A 45 -0.11 -1.34 -12.14
C LEU A 45 0.25 -2.71 -11.56
N ALA A 46 -0.49 -3.16 -10.54
CA ALA A 46 -0.32 -4.49 -9.98
C ALA A 46 -0.67 -5.59 -10.97
N GLU A 47 -1.71 -5.41 -11.80
CA GLU A 47 -2.11 -6.36 -12.84
C GLU A 47 -1.05 -6.50 -13.93
N ASP A 48 -0.51 -5.39 -14.42
CA ASP A 48 0.59 -5.37 -15.39
C ASP A 48 1.83 -6.09 -14.83
N GLN A 49 2.24 -5.77 -13.60
CA GLN A 49 3.39 -6.42 -12.96
C GLN A 49 3.15 -7.91 -12.68
N PHE A 50 1.92 -8.30 -12.34
CA PHE A 50 1.54 -9.71 -12.19
C PHE A 50 1.72 -10.47 -13.51
N TYR A 51 1.20 -9.95 -14.62
CA TYR A 51 1.33 -10.61 -15.91
C TYR A 51 2.78 -10.62 -16.43
N GLN A 52 3.53 -9.53 -16.23
CA GLN A 52 4.96 -9.50 -16.55
C GLN A 52 5.75 -10.60 -15.83
N HIS A 53 5.40 -10.91 -14.57
CA HIS A 53 6.02 -12.04 -13.86
C HIS A 53 5.60 -13.38 -14.45
N SER A 54 4.31 -13.57 -14.71
CA SER A 54 3.77 -14.81 -15.30
C SER A 54 4.37 -15.12 -16.67
N GLU A 55 4.75 -14.08 -17.42
CA GLU A 55 5.38 -14.17 -18.75
C GLU A 55 6.91 -14.23 -18.69
N GLY A 56 7.52 -14.19 -17.49
CA GLY A 56 8.97 -14.25 -17.30
C GLY A 56 9.72 -12.96 -17.67
N LEU A 57 9.03 -11.82 -17.78
CA LEU A 57 9.63 -10.52 -18.09
C LEU A 57 10.26 -9.85 -16.87
N ILE A 58 9.82 -10.20 -15.66
CA ILE A 58 10.42 -9.77 -14.40
C ILE A 58 10.73 -10.97 -13.51
N GLY A 59 11.78 -10.86 -12.70
CA GLY A 59 12.21 -11.91 -11.78
C GLY A 59 11.38 -11.99 -10.49
N ASP A 60 11.57 -13.08 -9.75
CA ASP A 60 10.83 -13.37 -8.51
C ASP A 60 11.00 -12.28 -7.44
N ASP A 61 12.17 -11.65 -7.34
CA ASP A 61 12.41 -10.57 -6.37
C ASP A 61 11.52 -9.35 -6.61
N HIS A 62 11.28 -9.01 -7.87
CA HIS A 62 10.38 -7.90 -8.23
C HIS A 62 8.93 -8.27 -7.91
N HIS A 63 8.53 -9.50 -8.20
CA HIS A 63 7.19 -9.98 -7.86
C HIS A 63 6.98 -10.08 -6.34
N ALA A 64 7.98 -10.52 -5.59
CA ALA A 64 7.95 -10.56 -4.13
C ALA A 64 7.69 -9.17 -3.52
N GLY A 65 8.25 -8.11 -4.12
CA GLY A 65 7.94 -6.73 -3.75
C GLY A 65 6.46 -6.36 -3.92
N LEU A 66 5.83 -6.76 -5.04
CA LEU A 66 4.40 -6.57 -5.27
C LEU A 66 3.56 -7.31 -4.21
N VAL A 67 3.89 -8.57 -3.95
CA VAL A 67 3.20 -9.39 -2.94
C VAL A 67 3.31 -8.75 -1.55
N ALA A 68 4.50 -8.29 -1.17
CA ALA A 68 4.71 -7.64 0.12
C ALA A 68 3.92 -6.33 0.22
N TRP A 69 3.92 -5.49 -0.81
CA TRP A 69 3.15 -4.26 -0.85
C TRP A 69 1.64 -4.52 -0.76
N LEU A 70 1.12 -5.50 -1.52
CA LEU A 70 -0.29 -5.87 -1.45
C LEU A 70 -0.66 -6.45 -0.08
N LYS A 71 0.16 -7.35 0.48
CA LYS A 71 -0.18 -8.04 1.73
C LYS A 71 -0.05 -7.16 2.95
N TYR A 72 1.04 -6.41 3.08
CA TYR A 72 1.36 -5.65 4.28
C TYR A 72 1.11 -4.15 4.13
N GLY A 73 1.15 -3.63 2.91
CA GLY A 73 0.94 -2.20 2.64
C GLY A 73 -0.53 -1.86 2.42
N ARG A 74 -1.30 -2.69 1.71
CA ARG A 74 -2.68 -2.36 1.28
C ARG A 74 -3.75 -3.28 1.83
N GLY A 75 -3.58 -4.59 1.71
CA GLY A 75 -4.57 -5.60 2.08
C GLY A 75 -4.94 -5.59 3.57
N VAL A 76 -4.05 -5.07 4.42
CA VAL A 76 -4.32 -4.86 5.85
C VAL A 76 -5.33 -3.73 6.09
N ASN A 77 -5.45 -2.78 5.16
CA ASN A 77 -6.27 -1.59 5.31
C ASN A 77 -7.75 -1.89 4.96
N PRO A 78 -8.70 -1.62 5.88
CA PRO A 78 -10.12 -1.94 5.66
C PRO A 78 -10.72 -1.20 4.46
N GLY A 79 -10.32 0.05 4.21
CA GLY A 79 -10.81 0.82 3.08
C GLY A 79 -10.33 0.29 1.74
N PHE A 80 -9.08 -0.19 1.65
CA PHE A 80 -8.59 -0.87 0.46
C PHE A 80 -9.38 -2.15 0.18
N ARG A 81 -9.67 -2.96 1.21
CA ARG A 81 -10.49 -4.18 1.05
C ARG A 81 -11.90 -3.85 0.57
N ALA A 82 -12.52 -2.80 1.11
CA ALA A 82 -13.83 -2.34 0.66
C ALA A 82 -13.80 -1.87 -0.80
N MET A 83 -12.76 -1.12 -1.20
CA MET A 83 -12.58 -0.72 -2.60
C MET A 83 -12.30 -1.90 -3.52
N TRP A 84 -11.57 -2.91 -3.06
CA TRP A 84 -11.40 -4.15 -3.80
C TRP A 84 -12.73 -4.83 -4.06
N GLU A 85 -13.62 -4.96 -3.07
CA GLU A 85 -14.95 -5.54 -3.29
C GLU A 85 -15.79 -4.78 -4.32
N ILE A 86 -15.63 -3.46 -4.42
CA ILE A 86 -16.29 -2.63 -5.42
C ILE A 86 -15.66 -2.84 -6.81
N LEU A 87 -14.33 -2.86 -6.90
CA LEU A 87 -13.57 -2.86 -8.15
C LEU A 87 -13.34 -4.25 -8.75
N ARG A 88 -13.39 -5.32 -7.95
CA ARG A 88 -13.02 -6.69 -8.37
C ARG A 88 -13.82 -7.24 -9.55
N GLY A 89 -14.97 -6.64 -9.89
CA GLY A 89 -15.73 -6.98 -11.09
C GLY A 89 -15.08 -6.52 -12.40
N LEU A 90 -14.17 -5.54 -12.34
CA LEU A 90 -13.40 -5.02 -13.48
C LEU A 90 -12.24 -5.97 -13.85
N TYR A 91 -11.71 -6.67 -12.85
CA TYR A 91 -10.59 -7.60 -12.97
C TYR A 91 -11.08 -9.03 -13.18
N ARG A 92 -10.32 -9.84 -13.93
CA ARG A 92 -10.72 -11.20 -14.31
C ARG A 92 -9.55 -12.17 -14.17
N GLY A 93 -9.89 -13.47 -14.24
CA GLY A 93 -8.90 -14.54 -14.32
C GLY A 93 -8.00 -14.64 -13.10
N GLU A 94 -6.74 -14.98 -13.36
CA GLU A 94 -5.74 -15.31 -12.35
C GLU A 94 -5.37 -14.11 -11.47
N PHE A 95 -5.31 -12.90 -12.05
CA PHE A 95 -5.03 -11.70 -11.27
C PHE A 95 -6.09 -11.44 -10.18
N ARG A 96 -7.38 -11.60 -10.51
CA ARG A 96 -8.44 -11.48 -9.51
C ARG A 96 -8.28 -12.51 -8.39
N ALA A 97 -8.00 -13.77 -8.74
CA ALA A 97 -7.81 -14.83 -7.75
C ALA A 97 -6.59 -14.55 -6.85
N PHE A 98 -5.52 -14.01 -7.42
CA PHE A 98 -4.32 -13.59 -6.70
C PHE A 98 -4.61 -12.48 -5.68
N ILE A 99 -5.32 -11.42 -6.08
CA ILE A 99 -5.71 -10.35 -5.14
C ILE A 99 -6.69 -10.87 -4.08
N ASP A 100 -7.68 -11.70 -4.46
CA ASP A 100 -8.64 -12.31 -3.54
C ASP A 100 -7.94 -13.16 -2.45
N GLY A 101 -6.90 -13.90 -2.82
CA GLY A 101 -6.06 -14.65 -1.88
C GLY A 101 -5.28 -13.72 -0.96
N THR A 102 -4.61 -12.73 -1.55
CA THR A 102 -3.74 -11.80 -0.80
C THR A 102 -4.53 -10.97 0.22
N VAL A 103 -5.69 -10.43 -0.17
CA VAL A 103 -6.58 -9.65 0.71
C VAL A 103 -7.10 -10.51 1.86
N ARG A 104 -7.44 -11.77 1.60
CA ARG A 104 -7.93 -12.71 2.62
C ARG A 104 -6.86 -13.01 3.66
N GLU A 105 -5.64 -13.25 3.24
CA GLU A 105 -4.52 -13.47 4.17
C GLU A 105 -4.24 -12.20 4.99
N ALA A 106 -4.25 -11.04 4.33
CA ALA A 106 -3.97 -9.76 4.96
C ALA A 106 -5.04 -9.31 5.96
N ALA A 107 -6.30 -9.75 5.80
CA ALA A 107 -7.39 -9.39 6.71
C ALA A 107 -7.17 -9.83 8.18
N SER A 108 -6.29 -10.82 8.41
CA SER A 108 -5.90 -11.27 9.74
C SER A 108 -4.75 -10.46 10.37
N ILE A 109 -4.11 -9.58 9.59
CA ILE A 109 -2.98 -8.77 10.01
C ILE A 109 -3.52 -7.43 10.50
N SER A 110 -3.07 -6.99 11.68
CA SER A 110 -3.38 -5.65 12.17
C SER A 110 -2.64 -4.60 11.33
N PRO A 111 -3.32 -3.56 10.83
CA PRO A 111 -2.66 -2.48 10.11
C PRO A 111 -1.57 -1.86 11.00
N PRO A 112 -0.33 -1.73 10.52
CA PRO A 112 0.69 -1.04 11.27
C PRO A 112 0.35 0.45 11.35
N ASP A 113 0.37 1.03 12.55
CA ASP A 113 0.46 2.48 12.68
C ASP A 113 1.89 2.90 12.33
N VAL A 114 2.09 3.26 11.06
CA VAL A 114 3.39 3.64 10.51
C VAL A 114 3.96 4.86 11.22
N HIS A 115 3.12 5.79 11.70
CA HIS A 115 3.58 6.96 12.43
C HIS A 115 4.12 6.57 13.81
N VAL A 116 3.45 5.67 14.53
CA VAL A 116 3.95 5.12 15.80
C VAL A 116 5.25 4.34 15.58
N GLN A 117 5.32 3.49 14.56
CA GLN A 117 6.54 2.75 14.22
C GLN A 117 7.70 3.69 13.86
N TRP A 118 7.41 4.76 13.12
CA TRP A 118 8.38 5.77 12.76
C TRP A 118 8.90 6.50 14.00
N LEU A 119 8.03 6.94 14.91
CA LEU A 119 8.42 7.59 16.17
C LEU A 119 9.36 6.68 16.99
N ALA A 120 9.02 5.40 17.12
CA ALA A 120 9.86 4.42 17.82
C ALA A 120 11.22 4.19 17.13
N SER A 121 11.21 4.11 15.80
CA SER A 121 12.43 3.94 15.00
C SER A 121 13.36 5.15 15.10
N VAL A 122 12.80 6.37 15.05
CA VAL A 122 13.54 7.62 15.24
C VAL A 122 14.13 7.72 16.64
N ALA A 123 13.38 7.32 17.67
CA ALA A 123 13.90 7.28 19.04
C ALA A 123 15.09 6.31 19.16
N THR A 124 14.96 5.11 18.61
CA THR A 124 16.03 4.10 18.58
C THR A 124 17.29 4.62 17.88
N GLU A 125 17.13 5.28 16.74
CA GLU A 125 18.23 5.82 15.95
C GLU A 125 18.95 6.98 16.66
N ARG A 126 18.20 7.83 17.38
CA ARG A 126 18.76 8.89 18.23
C ARG A 126 19.60 8.33 19.38
N GLU A 127 19.20 7.22 19.99
CA GLU A 127 19.99 6.59 21.05
C GLU A 127 21.25 5.89 20.50
N ARG A 128 21.14 5.23 19.33
CA ARG A 128 22.30 4.62 18.64
C ARG A 128 23.40 5.65 18.35
N THR A 129 23.00 6.84 17.88
CA THR A 129 23.92 7.93 17.52
C THR A 129 24.54 8.61 18.75
N LYS A 130 23.83 8.68 19.89
CA LYS A 130 24.42 9.13 21.18
C LYS A 130 25.43 8.14 21.76
N GLY A 131 25.23 6.84 21.52
CA GLY A 131 26.11 5.76 21.98
C GLY A 131 27.43 5.61 21.21
N THR A 132 27.72 6.49 20.24
CA THR A 132 29.01 6.54 19.53
C THR A 132 29.81 7.79 19.96
N PRO A 133 30.45 7.81 21.15
CA PRO A 133 31.44 8.83 21.47
C PRO A 133 32.76 8.47 20.75
N GLY A 134 33.17 9.32 19.80
CA GLY A 134 34.56 9.43 19.35
C GLY A 134 35.16 8.19 18.68
N ALA A 135 34.88 7.99 17.40
CA ALA A 135 35.93 7.58 16.48
C ALA A 135 36.65 8.85 16.02
N SER A 136 37.57 9.36 16.84
CA SER A 136 38.55 10.36 16.37
C SER A 136 39.72 9.63 15.69
N PRO A 137 40.31 10.24 14.63
CA PRO A 137 41.46 9.71 13.91
C PRO A 137 42.75 9.68 14.73
#